data_AF-A0A3E4R2N6-F1
#
_entry.id   AF-A0A3E4R2N6-F1
#
_cell.length_a   1.000
_cell.length_b   1.000
_cell.length_c   1.000
_cell.angle_alpha   90.00
_cell.angle_beta   90.00
_cell.angle_gamma   90.00
#
_symmetry.space_group_name_H-M   'P 1'
#
loop_
_entity.id
_entity.type
_entity.pdbx_description
1 polymer ?
#
loop_
_entity_poly.entity_id
_entity_poly.type
_entity_poly.pdbx_seq_one_letter_code
_entity_poly.pdbx_strand_id
1 'polypeptide(L)' 'MWSPRRRMMYIRTEDYYDWRPCGRNWAVYHYKRTATGYIGTKIGEYLTKEEAKRKAHELCNSKIEEKYGTSIL' A
#
# COMPACT_ATOMS: atom_id res chain seq x y z
N MET A 1 3.96 -5.98 -24.07
CA MET A 1 4.44 -4.73 -23.44
C MET A 1 3.60 -4.49 -22.17
N TRP A 2 4.19 -4.68 -21.00
CA TRP A 2 3.47 -4.72 -19.72
C TRP A 2 3.43 -3.32 -19.08
N SER A 3 2.24 -2.81 -18.70
CA SER A 3 2.07 -1.42 -18.24
C SER A 3 2.20 -1.27 -16.71
N PRO A 4 2.86 -0.20 -16.19
CA PRO A 4 2.98 0.06 -14.76
C PRO A 4 1.65 0.13 -14.00
N ARG A 5 0.58 0.63 -14.64
CA ARG A 5 -0.77 0.68 -14.06
C ARG A 5 -1.34 -0.71 -13.75
N ARG A 6 -1.02 -1.73 -14.57
CA ARG A 6 -1.44 -3.13 -14.30
C ARG A 6 -0.67 -3.73 -13.12
N ARG A 7 0.59 -3.33 -12.90
CA ARG A 7 1.41 -3.75 -11.74
C ARG A 7 0.80 -3.24 -10.42
N MET A 8 0.45 -1.96 -10.37
CA MET A 8 -0.23 -1.35 -9.20
C MET A 8 -1.59 -2.00 -8.91
N MET A 9 -2.32 -2.36 -9.97
CA MET A 9 -3.67 -2.94 -9.89
C MET A 9 -3.65 -4.44 -9.50
N TYR A 10 -2.60 -5.18 -9.88
CA TYR A 10 -2.42 -6.60 -9.49
C TYR A 10 -1.94 -6.74 -8.05
N ILE A 11 -1.01 -5.88 -7.59
CA ILE A 11 -0.63 -5.83 -6.18
C ILE A 11 -1.85 -5.49 -5.32
N ARG A 12 -2.71 -4.57 -5.79
CA ARG A 12 -4.01 -4.30 -5.18
C ARG A 12 -4.92 -5.51 -4.97
N THR A 13 -4.72 -6.62 -5.68
CA THR A 13 -5.55 -7.85 -5.54
C THR A 13 -5.01 -8.90 -4.57
N GLU A 14 -3.76 -8.77 -4.11
CA GLU A 14 -3.12 -9.70 -3.16
C GLU A 14 -2.72 -9.01 -1.85
N ASP A 15 -2.06 -7.85 -1.92
CA ASP A 15 -1.55 -7.10 -0.78
C ASP A 15 -1.54 -5.60 -1.10
N TYR A 16 -2.29 -4.77 -0.38
CA TYR A 16 -2.36 -3.33 -0.67
C TYR A 16 -2.26 -2.44 0.55
N TYR A 17 -1.75 -1.23 0.34
CA TYR A 17 -1.69 -0.20 1.36
C TYR A 17 -2.83 0.81 1.13
N ASP A 18 -3.52 1.15 2.21
CA ASP A 18 -4.60 2.13 2.24
C ASP A 18 -4.38 3.10 3.40
N TRP A 19 -4.94 4.30 3.30
CA TRP A 19 -4.87 5.31 4.35
C TRP A 19 -6.26 5.77 4.74
N ARG A 20 -6.53 5.84 6.05
CA ARG A 20 -7.85 6.18 6.59
C ARG A 20 -7.75 7.18 7.73
N PRO A 21 -8.76 8.05 7.92
CA PRO A 21 -8.81 8.92 9.07
C PRO A 21 -8.87 8.09 10.36
N CYS A 22 -8.10 8.53 11.37
CA CYS A 22 -7.99 7.90 12.67
C CYS A 22 -7.95 9.01 13.73
N GLY A 23 -9.13 9.42 14.21
CA GLY A 23 -9.26 10.59 15.08
C GLY A 23 -8.84 11.87 14.35
N ARG A 24 -7.86 12.59 14.91
CA ARG A 24 -7.27 13.80 14.30
C ARG A 24 -6.18 13.51 13.28
N ASN A 25 -5.75 12.25 13.19
CA ASN A 25 -4.62 11.79 12.40
C ASN A 25 -5.08 10.89 11.25
N TRP A 26 -4.13 10.39 10.47
CA TRP A 26 -4.32 9.48 9.34
C TRP A 26 -3.50 8.23 9.55
N ALA A 27 -4.16 7.09 9.62
CA ALA A 27 -3.51 5.79 9.77
C ALA A 27 -3.31 5.13 8.42
N VAL A 28 -2.16 4.48 8.24
CA VAL A 28 -1.89 3.61 7.09
C VAL A 28 -2.10 2.17 7.51
N TYR A 29 -2.79 1.42 6.67
CA TYR A 29 -3.10 0.02 6.85
C TYR A 29 -2.49 -0.79 5.71
N HIS A 30 -1.95 -1.95 6.06
CA HIS A 30 -1.58 -3.00 5.12
C HIS A 30 -2.68 -4.05 5.10
N TYR A 31 -3.34 -4.21 3.95
CA TYR A 31 -4.36 -5.21 3.73
C TYR A 31 -3.77 -6.40 3.00
N LYS A 32 -3.68 -7.52 3.70
CA LYS A 32 -3.24 -8.79 3.14
C LYS A 32 -4.42 -9.68 2.82
N ARG A 33 -4.44 -10.26 1.63
CA ARG A 33 -5.44 -11.26 1.25
C ARG A 33 -5.19 -12.57 1.97
N THR A 34 -6.27 -13.15 2.47
CA THR A 34 -6.33 -14.43 3.18
C THR A 34 -7.44 -15.28 2.56
N ALA A 35 -7.55 -16.55 2.97
CA ALA A 35 -8.58 -17.47 2.47
C ALA A 35 -10.01 -16.95 2.70
N THR A 36 -10.24 -16.12 3.72
CA THR A 36 -11.55 -15.64 4.15
C THR A 36 -11.83 -14.16 3.80
N GLY A 37 -10.87 -13.45 3.19
CA GLY A 37 -11.00 -12.03 2.89
C GLY A 37 -9.70 -11.26 3.09
N TYR A 38 -9.78 -9.99 3.46
CA TYR A 38 -8.61 -9.15 3.71
C TYR A 38 -8.45 -8.88 5.21
N ILE A 39 -7.23 -9.05 5.72
CA ILE A 39 -6.86 -8.62 7.07
C ILE A 39 -6.10 -7.31 6.95
N GLY A 40 -6.64 -6.26 7.55
CA GLY A 40 -6.01 -4.94 7.63
C GLY A 40 -5.22 -4.76 8.91
N THR A 41 -3.90 -4.59 8.79
CA THR A 41 -3.01 -4.29 9.91
C THR A 41 -2.58 -2.83 9.87
N LYS A 42 -2.77 -2.10 10.97
CA LYS A 42 -2.26 -0.73 11.10
C LYS A 42 -0.74 -0.76 11.20
N ILE A 43 -0.06 -0.03 10.31
CA ILE A 43 1.40 0.01 10.24
C ILE A 43 1.99 1.37 10.61
N GLY A 44 1.18 2.42 10.62
CA GLY A 44 1.61 3.76 11.00
C GLY A 44 0.45 4.72 11.16
N GLU A 45 0.73 5.84 11.82
CA GLU A 45 -0.19 6.96 11.98
C GLU A 45 0.58 8.27 11.74
N TYR A 46 -0.04 9.19 11.02
CA TYR A 46 0.54 10.42 10.52
C TYR A 46 -0.39 11.59 10.83
N LEU A 47 0.16 12.78 11.03
CA LEU A 47 -0.65 13.95 11.32
C LEU A 47 -1.49 14.36 10.11
N THR A 48 -0.93 14.25 8.90
CA THR A 48 -1.60 14.69 7.67
C THR A 48 -1.97 13.53 6.75
N LYS A 49 -2.98 13.76 5.90
CA LYS A 49 -3.40 12.83 4.86
C LYS A 49 -2.29 12.60 3.84
N GLU A 50 -1.58 13.66 3.50
CA GLU A 50 -0.53 13.69 2.49
C GLU A 50 0.66 12.83 2.91
N GLU A 51 1.06 12.88 4.19
CA GLU A 51 2.09 12.02 4.75
C GLU A 51 1.67 10.55 4.71
N ALA A 52 0.46 10.24 5.17
CA ALA A 52 -0.07 8.88 5.14
C ALA A 52 -0.14 8.33 3.71
N LYS A 53 -0.61 9.14 2.75
CA LYS A 53 -0.69 8.78 1.33
C LYS A 53 0.70 8.54 0.74
N ARG A 54 1.66 9.44 0.99
CA ARG A 54 3.05 9.28 0.53
C ARG A 54 3.65 8.00 1.07
N LYS A 55 3.48 7.72 2.37
CA LYS A 55 3.97 6.47 2.97
C LYS A 55 3.34 5.23 2.33
N ALA A 56 2.02 5.22 2.13
CA ALA A 56 1.34 4.11 1.48
C ALA A 56 1.89 3.86 0.05
N HIS A 57 2.21 4.93 -0.68
CA HIS A 57 2.85 4.82 -1.99
C HIS A 57 4.28 4.28 -1.93
N GLU A 58 5.11 4.78 -1.01
CA GLU A 58 6.48 4.27 -0.79
C GLU A 58 6.47 2.77 -0.48
N LEU A 59 5.59 2.33 0.41
CA LEU A 59 5.47 0.93 0.80
C LEU A 59 4.97 0.05 -0.35
N CYS A 60 4.04 0.55 -1.15
CA CYS A 60 3.60 -0.14 -2.36
C CYS A 60 4.75 -0.30 -3.37
N ASN A 61 5.53 0.76 -3.59
CA ASN A 61 6.68 0.74 -4.49
C ASN A 61 7.79 -0.20 -3.99
N SER A 62 8.12 -0.16 -2.69
CA SER A 62 9.09 -1.09 -2.10
C SER A 62 8.65 -2.55 -2.26
N LYS A 63 7.35 -2.84 -2.12
CA LYS A 63 6.81 -4.19 -2.36
C LYS A 63 6.88 -4.61 -3.83
N ILE A 64 6.67 -3.65 -4.75
CA ILE A 64 6.88 -3.85 -6.19
C ILE A 64 8.34 -4.24 -6.46
N GLU A 65 9.28 -3.50 -5.90
CA GLU A 65 10.71 -3.74 -6.09
C GLU A 65 11.13 -5.11 -5.55
N GLU A 66 10.66 -5.49 -4.35
CA GLU A 66 10.91 -6.81 -3.77
C GLU A 66 10.38 -7.95 -4.66
N LYS A 67 9.16 -7.82 -5.19
CA LYS A 67 8.49 -8.90 -5.92
C LYS A 67 8.95 -9.04 -7.38
N TYR A 68 9.32 -7.94 -8.02
CA TYR A 68 9.63 -7.90 -9.46
C TYR A 68 11.09 -7.51 -9.76
N GLY A 69 11.92 -7.27 -8.74
CA GLY A 69 13.33 -6.89 -8.88
C GLY A 69 13.58 -5.63 -9.73
N THR A 70 12.54 -4.84 -10.01
CA THR A 70 12.62 -3.70 -10.92
C THR A 70 12.56 -2.42 -10.11
N SER A 71 13.71 -1.80 -9.86
CA SER A 71 13.76 -0.41 -9.42
C SER A 71 13.27 0.46 -10.57
N ILE A 72 12.16 1.18 -10.35
CA ILE A 72 11.68 2.17 -11.30
C ILE A 72 12.24 3.51 -10.82
N LEU A 73 13.53 3.71 -11.09
CA LEU A 73 14.14 5.04 -11.15
C LEU A 73 13.93 5.64 -12.55
#